data_AF-A0A1I8H2T4-F1
#
_entry.id   AF-A0A1I8H2T4-F1
#
_cell.length_a   1.000
_cell.length_b   1.000
_cell.length_c   1.000
_cell.angle_alpha   90.00
_cell.angle_beta   90.00
_cell.angle_gamma   90.00
#
_symmetry.space_group_name_H-M   'P 1'
#
loop_
_entity.id
_entity.type
_entity.pdbx_description
1 polymer ?
#
loop_
_entity_poly.entity_id
_entity_poly.type
_entity_poly.pdbx_seq_one_letter_code
_entity_poly.pdbx_strand_id
1 'polypeptide(L)'
;MGRDNDSRRSDDSDLDMVNRDPNGLNAYLKVGFEDVLAEPDDAHSIDCVWRNSYRCYNGGKNCCYKLLTVLTGLCIALYWGCTFAIVAYNNIWCITPSMKLFKICTGVYRECCVSVTDCVCGPICRSFGLLFSRISVSNK
;
A
#
# COMPACT_ATOMS: atom_id res chain seq x y z
N MET A 1 26.94 -31.77 -24.65
CA MET A 1 26.86 -30.54 -25.47
C MET A 1 25.51 -29.91 -25.18
N GLY A 2 25.33 -28.90 -24.34
CA GLY A 2 26.19 -27.76 -23.98
C GLY A 2 25.39 -26.50 -24.31
N ARG A 3 25.20 -25.60 -23.31
CA ARG A 3 24.27 -24.45 -23.21
C ARG A 3 22.97 -24.83 -22.49
N ASP A 4 22.59 -24.30 -21.33
CA ASP A 4 22.84 -22.97 -20.77
C ASP A 4 23.24 -23.02 -19.30
N ASN A 5 24.44 -22.50 -19.05
CA ASN A 5 24.91 -22.11 -17.74
C ASN A 5 24.29 -20.74 -17.45
N ASP A 6 23.07 -20.69 -16.88
CA ASP A 6 22.51 -19.46 -16.32
C ASP A 6 23.19 -19.16 -14.99
N SER A 7 24.47 -18.80 -15.10
CA SER A 7 25.17 -18.09 -14.05
C SER A 7 24.64 -16.65 -14.01
N ARG A 8 24.14 -16.25 -12.83
CA ARG A 8 23.97 -14.87 -12.33
C ARG A 8 22.65 -14.17 -12.72
N ARG A 9 21.63 -14.32 -11.88
CA ARG A 9 20.70 -13.19 -11.66
C ARG A 9 21.24 -12.33 -10.52
N SER A 10 22.19 -11.47 -10.86
CA SER A 10 22.47 -10.29 -10.05
C SER A 10 21.28 -9.34 -10.23
N ASP A 11 20.30 -9.42 -9.33
CA ASP A 11 19.12 -8.54 -9.20
C ASP A 11 19.48 -7.05 -8.90
N ASP A 12 20.70 -6.62 -9.22
CA ASP A 12 21.15 -5.21 -9.17
C ASP A 12 20.73 -4.40 -10.41
N SER A 13 20.21 -5.07 -11.45
CA SER A 13 19.92 -4.44 -12.74
C SER A 13 18.68 -3.53 -12.78
N ASP A 14 17.94 -3.39 -11.68
CA ASP A 14 16.69 -2.60 -11.60
C ASP A 14 16.73 -1.49 -10.52
N LEU A 15 17.91 -1.18 -9.97
CA LEU A 15 18.07 -0.10 -9.00
C LEU A 15 18.33 1.24 -9.70
N ASP A 16 17.34 2.12 -9.70
CA ASP A 16 17.50 3.49 -10.22
C ASP A 16 18.34 4.34 -9.25
N MET A 17 19.57 4.63 -9.68
CA MET A 17 20.53 5.43 -8.92
C MET A 17 20.26 6.94 -8.98
N VAL A 18 19.43 7.38 -9.92
CA VAL A 18 19.08 8.78 -10.17
C VAL A 18 17.76 9.13 -9.49
N ASN A 19 16.69 8.37 -9.75
CA ASN A 19 15.39 8.56 -9.13
C ASN A 19 15.15 7.54 -8.00
N ARG A 20 15.51 7.93 -6.77
CA ARG A 20 15.33 7.10 -5.57
C ARG A 20 13.93 7.16 -4.94
N ASP A 21 13.02 7.97 -5.48
CA ASP A 21 11.62 8.07 -5.03
C ASP A 21 10.64 8.00 -6.21
N PRO A 22 10.59 6.88 -6.96
CA PRO A 22 9.78 6.77 -8.17
C PRO A 22 8.27 6.89 -7.91
N ASN A 23 7.81 6.55 -6.70
CA ASN A 23 6.41 6.65 -6.30
C ASN A 23 6.06 7.98 -5.61
N GLY A 24 7.03 8.90 -5.48
CA GLY A 24 6.81 10.22 -4.87
C GLY A 24 6.38 10.17 -3.41
N LEU A 25 6.79 9.15 -2.64
CA LEU A 25 6.40 8.97 -1.24
C LEU A 25 6.83 10.15 -0.37
N ASN A 26 7.89 10.84 -0.75
CA ASN A 26 8.50 11.92 0.02
C ASN A 26 8.38 13.28 -0.69
N ALA A 27 7.39 13.45 -1.56
CA ALA A 27 7.18 14.70 -2.30
C ALA A 27 7.03 15.94 -1.39
N TYR A 28 6.46 15.77 -0.19
CA TYR A 28 6.27 16.82 0.81
C TYR A 28 7.57 17.29 1.48
N LEU A 29 8.67 16.52 1.41
CA LEU A 29 9.98 16.91 1.96
C LEU A 29 10.77 17.84 1.01
N LYS A 30 10.23 18.14 -0.17
CA LYS A 30 10.81 19.11 -1.10
C LYS A 30 10.58 20.53 -0.56
N VAL A 31 11.50 20.97 0.30
CA VAL A 31 11.53 22.33 0.84
C VAL A 31 12.74 23.06 0.26
N GLY A 32 12.47 24.13 -0.50
CA GLY A 32 13.47 25.02 -1.08
C GLY A 32 13.97 26.07 -0.11
N PHE A 33 15.00 26.81 -0.52
CA PHE A 33 15.52 27.94 0.27
C PHE A 33 14.49 29.07 0.35
N GLU A 34 13.85 29.41 -0.79
CA GLU A 34 12.81 30.43 -0.82
C GLU A 34 11.59 30.03 0.04
N ASP A 35 11.22 28.74 0.09
CA ASP A 35 10.08 28.28 0.91
C ASP A 35 10.27 28.53 2.43
N VAL A 36 11.52 28.68 2.89
CA VAL A 36 11.83 28.85 4.32
C VAL A 36 12.12 30.30 4.68
N LEU A 37 12.84 31.02 3.82
CA LEU A 37 13.40 32.34 4.14
C LEU A 37 12.94 33.46 3.20
N ALA A 38 12.08 33.19 2.22
CA ALA A 38 11.63 34.14 1.19
C ALA A 38 11.62 35.61 1.68
N GLU A 39 12.38 36.45 0.98
CA GLU A 39 12.35 37.90 1.17
C GLU A 39 11.30 38.51 0.23
N PRO A 40 10.45 39.43 0.71
CA PRO A 40 9.51 40.16 -0.14
C PRO A 40 10.24 41.27 -0.92
N ASP A 41 9.67 41.69 -2.06
CA ASP A 41 10.27 42.67 -2.98
C ASP A 41 10.68 43.99 -2.29
N ASP A 42 9.92 44.44 -1.29
CA ASP A 42 10.17 45.69 -0.54
C ASP A 42 11.31 45.58 0.49
N ALA A 43 11.79 44.37 0.82
CA ALA A 43 12.78 44.14 1.88
C ALA A 43 13.90 43.18 1.45
N HIS A 44 14.50 43.44 0.28
CA HIS A 44 15.61 42.65 -0.25
C HIS A 44 16.93 42.87 0.51
N SER A 45 17.52 41.76 0.97
CA SER A 45 18.90 41.74 1.45
C SER A 45 19.90 41.95 0.32
N ILE A 46 21.15 42.25 0.68
CA ILE A 46 22.24 42.44 -0.27
C ILE A 46 22.45 41.13 -1.05
N ASP A 47 22.53 41.21 -2.39
CA ASP A 47 22.67 40.07 -3.31
C ASP A 47 23.76 39.05 -2.92
N CYS A 48 24.87 39.55 -2.37
CA CYS A 48 25.99 38.70 -1.95
C CYS A 48 25.62 37.85 -0.72
N VAL A 49 24.85 38.40 0.21
CA VAL A 49 24.38 37.71 1.41
C VAL A 49 23.34 36.68 1.00
N TRP A 50 22.35 37.08 0.20
CA TRP A 50 21.31 36.18 -0.31
C TRP A 50 21.90 34.95 -1.01
N ARG A 51 22.87 35.16 -1.92
CA ARG A 51 23.54 34.07 -2.65
C ARG A 51 24.37 33.16 -1.76
N ASN A 52 25.08 33.71 -0.77
CA ASN A 52 25.87 32.90 0.16
C ASN A 52 24.97 32.10 1.11
N SER A 53 23.88 32.71 1.58
CA SER A 53 22.85 32.03 2.38
C SER A 53 22.23 30.86 1.62
N TYR A 54 21.86 31.06 0.35
CA TYR A 54 21.36 29.99 -0.53
C TYR A 54 22.35 28.82 -0.65
N ARG A 55 23.64 29.13 -0.87
CA ARG A 55 24.69 28.11 -0.98
C ARG A 55 24.92 27.37 0.34
N CYS A 56 24.96 28.10 1.45
CA CYS A 56 25.17 27.55 2.79
C CYS A 56 24.01 26.63 3.19
N TYR A 57 22.76 27.06 2.96
CA TYR A 57 21.56 26.27 3.23
C TYR A 57 21.57 24.94 2.47
N ASN A 58 21.74 24.99 1.14
CA ASN A 58 21.74 23.80 0.31
C ASN A 58 22.92 22.86 0.62
N GLY A 59 24.10 23.43 0.84
CA GLY A 59 25.30 22.68 1.22
C GLY A 59 25.17 21.99 2.57
N GLY A 60 24.74 22.73 3.60
CA GLY A 60 24.56 22.23 4.95
C GLY A 60 23.49 21.13 5.03
N LYS A 61 22.33 21.35 4.40
CA LYS A 61 21.26 20.35 4.33
C LYS A 61 21.71 19.07 3.64
N ASN A 62 22.39 19.19 2.49
CA ASN A 62 22.86 18.03 1.74
C ASN A 62 23.97 17.26 2.50
N CYS A 63 24.90 17.97 3.13
CA CYS A 63 25.98 17.37 3.91
C CYS A 63 25.42 16.59 5.10
N CYS A 64 24.56 17.22 5.91
CA CYS A 64 23.94 16.58 7.07
C CYS A 64 23.11 15.36 6.67
N TYR A 65 22.28 15.49 5.64
CA TYR A 65 21.47 14.37 5.13
C TYR A 65 22.35 13.18 4.68
N LYS A 66 23.42 13.45 3.92
CA LYS A 66 24.34 12.41 3.46
C LYS A 66 25.06 11.74 4.63
N LEU A 67 25.54 12.51 5.61
CA LEU A 67 26.21 11.97 6.79
C LEU A 67 25.28 11.02 7.56
N LEU A 68 24.05 11.46 7.85
CA LEU A 68 23.05 10.63 8.53
C LEU A 68 22.76 9.36 7.73
N THR A 69 22.58 9.49 6.42
CA THR A 69 22.31 8.35 5.53
C THR A 69 23.46 7.34 5.51
N VAL A 70 24.72 7.79 5.54
CA VAL A 70 25.88 6.88 5.61
C VAL A 70 25.92 6.14 6.94
N LEU A 71 25.61 6.82 8.05
CA LEU A 71 25.66 6.24 9.39
C LEU A 71 24.55 5.20 9.62
N THR A 72 23.34 5.45 9.11
CA THR A 72 22.15 4.65 9.47
C THR A 72 21.49 3.92 8.30
N GLY A 73 21.79 4.31 7.06
CA GLY A 73 21.06 3.87 5.88
C GLY A 73 21.09 2.36 5.67
N LEU A 74 22.26 1.73 5.80
CA LEU A 74 22.39 0.28 5.61
C LEU A 74 21.66 -0.51 6.70
N CYS A 75 21.76 -0.09 7.96
CA CYS A 75 21.10 -0.76 9.08
C CYS A 75 19.57 -0.69 8.95
N ILE A 76 19.03 0.48 8.56
CA ILE A 76 17.60 0.67 8.36
C ILE A 76 17.11 -0.12 7.15
N ALA A 77 17.87 -0.13 6.05
CA ALA A 77 17.52 -0.92 4.86
C ALA A 77 17.43 -2.42 5.19
N LEU A 78 18.40 -2.96 5.93
CA LEU A 78 18.39 -4.35 6.38
C LEU A 78 17.19 -4.65 7.28
N TYR A 79 16.89 -3.77 8.24
CA TYR A 79 15.74 -3.92 9.13
C TYR A 79 14.41 -4.05 8.37
N TRP A 80 14.16 -3.14 7.41
CA TRP A 80 12.95 -3.19 6.58
C TRP A 80 12.93 -4.42 5.67
N GLY A 81 14.05 -4.80 5.07
CA GLY A 81 14.16 -6.01 4.26
C GLY A 81 13.79 -7.27 5.04
N CYS A 82 14.33 -7.45 6.25
CA CYS A 82 13.98 -8.57 7.13
C CYS A 82 12.50 -8.54 7.53
N THR A 83 11.96 -7.36 7.83
CA THR A 83 10.56 -7.20 8.22
C THR A 83 9.62 -7.66 7.10
N PHE A 84 9.85 -7.17 5.88
CA PHE A 84 9.03 -7.57 4.74
C PHE A 84 9.19 -9.06 4.38
N ALA A 85 10.38 -9.63 4.56
CA ALA A 85 10.59 -11.07 4.37
C ALA A 85 9.73 -11.92 5.33
N ILE A 86 9.68 -11.55 6.62
CA ILE A 86 8.85 -12.24 7.61
C ILE A 86 7.36 -12.08 7.29
N VAL A 87 6.93 -10.87 6.91
CA VAL A 87 5.53 -10.61 6.52
C VAL A 87 5.15 -11.46 5.30
N ALA A 88 6.00 -11.53 4.29
CA ALA A 88 5.76 -12.35 3.10
C ALA A 88 5.67 -13.84 3.46
N TYR A 89 6.59 -14.35 4.29
CA TYR A 89 6.54 -15.72 4.79
C TYR A 89 5.21 -16.01 5.49
N ASN A 90 4.82 -15.17 6.44
CA ASN A 90 3.57 -15.36 7.19
C ASN A 90 2.35 -15.34 6.26
N ASN A 91 2.34 -14.45 5.26
CA ASN A 91 1.23 -14.36 4.30
C ASN A 91 1.08 -15.63 3.47
N ILE A 92 2.20 -16.17 2.96
CA ILE A 92 2.22 -17.36 2.10
C ILE A 92 1.91 -18.62 2.90
N TRP A 93 2.58 -18.81 4.03
CA TRP A 93 2.59 -20.08 4.75
C TRP A 93 1.53 -20.20 5.84
N CYS A 94 1.03 -19.08 6.37
CA CYS A 94 0.05 -19.10 7.46
C CYS A 94 -1.29 -18.51 7.02
N ILE A 95 -1.29 -17.28 6.49
CA ILE A 95 -2.54 -16.56 6.19
C ILE A 95 -3.26 -17.20 5.01
N THR A 96 -2.57 -17.46 3.90
CA THR A 96 -3.18 -18.06 2.70
C THR A 96 -3.88 -19.39 2.98
N PRO A 97 -3.26 -20.39 3.65
CA PRO A 97 -3.97 -21.62 3.98
C PRO A 97 -5.09 -21.40 4.99
N SER A 98 -4.91 -20.52 5.99
CA SER A 98 -5.96 -20.19 6.95
C SER A 98 -7.19 -19.58 6.27
N MET A 99 -6.98 -18.69 5.30
CA MET A 99 -8.04 -18.10 4.48
C MET A 99 -8.74 -19.14 3.61
N LYS A 100 -8.02 -20.14 3.09
CA LYS A 100 -8.63 -21.27 2.37
C LYS A 100 -9.51 -22.11 3.30
N LEU A 101 -9.02 -22.44 4.50
CA LEU A 101 -9.79 -23.18 5.50
C LEU A 101 -11.04 -22.40 5.94
N PHE A 102 -10.89 -21.11 6.23
CA PHE A 102 -11.99 -20.24 6.61
C PHE A 102 -13.09 -20.21 5.53
N LYS A 103 -12.72 -20.15 4.25
CA LYS A 103 -13.67 -20.22 3.13
C LYS A 103 -14.43 -21.54 3.08
N ILE A 104 -13.77 -22.68 3.34
CA ILE A 104 -14.43 -23.99 3.40
C ILE A 104 -15.45 -24.01 4.55
N CYS A 105 -15.05 -23.58 5.75
CA CYS A 105 -15.95 -23.52 6.91
C CYS A 105 -17.14 -22.58 6.66
N THR A 106 -16.89 -21.41 6.07
CA THR A 106 -17.95 -20.45 5.71
C THR A 106 -18.90 -21.03 4.65
N GLY A 107 -18.40 -21.83 3.71
CA GLY A 107 -19.23 -22.55 2.74
C GLY A 107 -20.20 -23.50 3.42
N VAL A 108 -19.73 -24.32 4.36
CA VAL A 108 -20.59 -25.22 5.16
C VAL A 108 -21.63 -24.42 5.96
N TYR A 109 -21.22 -23.33 6.60
CA TYR A 109 -22.12 -22.44 7.33
C TYR A 109 -23.20 -21.86 6.43
N ARG A 110 -22.82 -21.39 5.23
CA ARG A 110 -23.75 -20.87 4.22
C ARG A 110 -24.80 -21.90 3.84
N GLU A 111 -24.41 -23.14 3.52
CA GLU A 111 -25.35 -24.19 3.15
C GLU A 111 -26.34 -24.49 4.30
N CYS A 112 -25.87 -24.45 5.55
CA CYS A 112 -26.73 -24.58 6.72
C CYS A 112 -27.75 -23.42 6.79
N CYS A 113 -27.29 -22.17 6.65
CA CYS A 113 -28.17 -21.00 6.65
C CYS A 113 -29.20 -21.01 5.52
N VAL A 114 -28.79 -21.42 4.30
CA VAL A 114 -29.70 -21.57 3.16
C VAL A 114 -30.75 -22.62 3.47
N SER A 115 -30.33 -23.79 3.97
CA SER A 115 -31.25 -24.88 4.34
C SER A 115 -32.29 -24.45 5.38
N VAL A 116 -31.86 -23.71 6.42
CA VAL A 116 -32.77 -23.15 7.43
C VAL A 116 -33.74 -22.15 6.79
N THR A 117 -33.23 -21.28 5.93
CA THR A 117 -34.06 -20.28 5.25
C THR A 117 -35.11 -20.95 4.36
N ASP A 118 -34.75 -22.00 3.62
CA ASP A 118 -35.69 -22.73 2.77
C ASP A 118 -36.76 -23.47 3.59
N CYS A 119 -36.37 -24.06 4.72
CA CYS A 119 -37.32 -24.75 5.61
C CYS A 119 -38.33 -23.80 6.27
N VAL A 120 -37.96 -22.55 6.52
CA VAL A 120 -38.81 -21.58 7.23
C VAL A 120 -39.53 -20.65 6.26
N CYS A 121 -38.79 -19.93 5.42
CA CYS A 121 -39.37 -18.96 4.49
C CYS A 121 -40.11 -19.63 3.34
N GLY A 122 -39.66 -20.80 2.87
CA GLY A 122 -40.33 -21.57 1.81
C GLY A 122 -41.82 -21.85 2.08
N PRO A 123 -42.18 -22.49 3.21
CA PRO A 123 -43.58 -22.75 3.55
C PRO A 123 -44.38 -21.47 3.85
N ILE A 124 -43.76 -20.44 4.45
CA ILE A 124 -44.41 -19.15 4.71
C ILE A 124 -44.79 -18.47 3.39
N CYS A 125 -43.84 -18.35 2.45
CA CYS A 125 -44.09 -17.77 1.14
C CYS A 125 -45.14 -18.55 0.34
N ARG A 126 -45.12 -19.89 0.39
CA ARG A 126 -46.20 -20.71 -0.22
C ARG A 126 -47.56 -20.44 0.40
N SER A 127 -47.63 -20.31 1.73
CA SER A 127 -48.88 -20.06 2.44
C SER A 127 -49.47 -18.70 2.07
N PHE A 128 -48.64 -17.65 2.01
CA PHE A 128 -49.06 -16.34 1.52
C PHE A 128 -49.47 -16.38 0.04
N GLY A 129 -48.71 -17.08 -0.81
CA GLY A 129 -49.07 -17.26 -2.22
C GLY A 129 -50.44 -17.92 -2.41
N LEU A 130 -50.78 -18.92 -1.60
CA LEU A 130 -52.09 -19.57 -1.62
C LEU A 130 -53.22 -18.66 -1.11
N LEU A 131 -52.96 -17.83 -0.10
CA LEU A 131 -53.92 -16.83 0.39
C LEU A 131 -54.28 -15.82 -0.70
N PHE A 132 -53.27 -15.28 -1.41
CA PHE A 132 -53.50 -14.34 -2.50
C PHE A 132 -54.09 -15.01 -3.75
N SER A 133 -53.74 -16.28 -4.03
CA SER A 133 -54.31 -17.04 -5.14
C SER A 133 -55.82 -17.31 -5.01
N ARG A 134 -56.38 -17.29 -3.79
CA ARG A 134 -57.82 -17.46 -3.57
C ARG A 134 -58.63 -16.17 -3.76
N ILE A 135 -57.98 -15.02 -3.87
CA ILE A 135 -58.65 -13.76 -4.16
C ILE A 135 -58.80 -13.64 -5.68
N SER A 136 -59.92 -14.13 -6.21
CA SER A 136 -60.32 -13.89 -7.60
C SER A 136 -61.16 -12.62 -7.65
N VAL A 137 -60.66 -11.58 -8.34
CA VAL A 137 -61.41 -10.35 -8.57
C VAL A 137 -62.35 -10.59 -9.77
N SER A 138 -63.64 -10.76 -9.48
CA SER A 138 -64.67 -10.77 -10.51
C SER A 138 -64.91 -9.34 -10.98
N ASN A 139 -64.42 -9.02 -12.18
CA ASN A 139 -64.60 -7.72 -12.81
C ASN A 139 -66.03 -7.64 -13.38
N LYS A 140 -66.78 -6.61 -12.99
CA LYS A 140 -68.14 -6.31 -13.47
C LYS A 140 -68.10 -5.46 -14.73
#